data_AF-A0A6I9XK60-F1
#
_entry.id   AF-A0A6I9XK60-F1
#
_cell.length_a   1.000
_cell.length_b   1.000
_cell.length_c   1.000
_cell.angle_alpha   90.00
_cell.angle_beta   90.00
_cell.angle_gamma   90.00
#
_symmetry.space_group_name_H-M   'P 1'
#
loop_
_entity.id
_entity.type
_entity.pdbx_description
1 polymer ?
#
loop_
_entity_poly.entity_id
_entity_poly.type
_entity_poly.pdbx_seq_one_letter_code
_entity_poly.pdbx_strand_id
1 'polypeptide(L)'
;MIFFYIARFIDIIEIYHTIPFLMDFLGFVLAMGLALAQILTIGGNIERAFRSIGFTFATMVYLFISNYMGQKITDKTSNICERVYNSIWYDAVVSEQKLLLLIMKRRFYPLVLTACKLYVISLQNFGMILQTAMSYCMFMRQT
;
A
#
# COMPACT_ATOMS: atom_id res chain seq x y z
N MET A 1 -17.86 -17.23 -13.30
CA MET A 1 -18.45 -15.86 -13.24
C MET A 1 -17.96 -15.02 -12.05
N ILE A 2 -17.98 -15.53 -10.81
CA ILE A 2 -17.57 -14.79 -9.59
C ILE A 2 -16.12 -14.26 -9.59
N PHE A 3 -15.15 -15.03 -10.08
CA PHE A 3 -13.74 -14.59 -10.13
C PHE A 3 -13.51 -13.35 -11.00
N PHE A 4 -14.27 -13.23 -12.10
CA PHE A 4 -14.17 -12.07 -13.00
C PHE A 4 -14.70 -10.80 -12.34
N TYR A 5 -15.74 -10.91 -11.51
CA TYR A 5 -16.24 -9.79 -10.71
C TYR A 5 -15.25 -9.35 -9.64
N ILE A 6 -14.61 -10.30 -8.95
CA ILE A 6 -13.59 -10.00 -7.93
C ILE A 6 -12.39 -9.29 -8.56
N ALA A 7 -11.86 -9.81 -9.67
CA ALA A 7 -10.73 -9.19 -10.37
C ALA A 7 -11.07 -7.78 -10.86
N ARG A 8 -12.26 -7.59 -11.46
CA ARG A 8 -12.71 -6.29 -11.95
C ARG A 8 -12.96 -5.30 -10.81
N PHE A 9 -13.50 -5.76 -9.67
CA PHE A 9 -13.71 -4.93 -8.49
C PHE A 9 -12.38 -4.44 -7.91
N ILE A 10 -11.36 -5.31 -7.87
CA ILE A 10 -10.04 -4.92 -7.40
C ILE A 10 -9.34 -3.97 -8.39
N ASP A 11 -9.42 -4.21 -9.70
CA ASP A 11 -8.88 -3.27 -10.71
C ASP A 11 -9.53 -1.87 -10.57
N ILE A 12 -10.85 -1.80 -10.27
CA ILE A 12 -11.56 -0.52 -10.04
C ILE A 12 -11.08 0.16 -8.75
N ILE A 13 -10.95 -0.59 -7.65
CA ILE A 13 -10.43 -0.08 -6.38
C ILE A 13 -9.00 0.42 -6.55
N GLU A 14 -8.16 -0.33 -7.25
CA GLU A 14 -6.77 0.02 -7.48
C GLU A 14 -6.67 1.34 -8.24
N ILE A 15 -7.45 1.54 -9.30
CA ILE A 15 -7.48 2.81 -10.06
C ILE A 15 -7.96 3.97 -9.18
N TYR A 16 -9.05 3.77 -8.43
CA TYR A 16 -9.63 4.83 -7.60
C TYR A 16 -8.71 5.22 -6.43
N HIS A 17 -8.04 4.25 -5.83
CA HIS A 17 -7.22 4.45 -4.64
C HIS A 17 -5.76 4.81 -4.96
N THR A 18 -5.26 4.52 -6.17
CA THR A 18 -3.87 4.83 -6.57
C THR A 18 -3.58 6.33 -6.56
N ILE A 19 -4.46 7.15 -7.15
CA ILE A 19 -4.27 8.60 -7.25
C ILE A 19 -4.23 9.29 -5.88
N PRO A 20 -5.22 9.10 -4.98
CA PRO A 20 -5.17 9.72 -3.65
C PRO A 20 -3.98 9.21 -2.83
N PHE A 21 -3.67 7.91 -2.89
CA PHE A 21 -2.52 7.36 -2.18
C PHE A 21 -1.19 8.00 -2.60
N LEU A 22 -0.98 8.24 -3.90
CA LEU A 22 0.20 8.95 -4.39
C LEU A 22 0.24 10.39 -3.89
N MET A 23 -0.89 11.09 -3.90
CA MET A 23 -1.00 12.46 -3.40
C MET A 23 -0.66 12.53 -1.90
N ASP A 24 -1.19 11.60 -1.11
CA ASP A 24 -0.92 11.50 0.33
C ASP A 24 0.54 11.15 0.62
N PHE A 25 1.13 10.25 -0.18
CA PHE A 25 2.55 9.89 -0.07
C PHE A 25 3.47 11.08 -0.33
N LEU A 26 3.19 11.85 -1.38
CA LEU A 26 3.92 13.06 -1.73
C LEU A 26 3.76 14.14 -0.64
N GLY A 27 2.54 14.28 -0.11
CA GLY A 27 2.24 15.14 1.04
C GLY A 27 3.01 14.76 2.29
N PHE A 28 3.17 13.46 2.57
CA PHE A 28 3.94 12.96 3.72
C PHE A 28 5.43 13.32 3.61
N VAL A 29 6.04 13.15 2.44
CA VAL A 29 7.46 13.50 2.22
C VAL A 29 7.70 15.00 2.44
N LEU A 30 6.81 15.86 1.90
CA LEU A 30 6.89 17.31 2.09
C LEU A 30 6.69 17.70 3.56
N ALA A 31 5.70 17.10 4.24
CA ALA A 31 5.42 17.37 5.65
C ALA A 31 6.58 16.96 6.57
N MET A 32 7.24 15.83 6.29
CA MET A 32 8.45 15.40 7.00
C MET A 32 9.61 16.37 6.78
N GLY A 33 9.82 16.85 5.54
CA GLY A 33 10.84 17.86 5.24
C GLY A 33 10.61 19.18 5.98
N LEU A 34 9.37 19.66 6.04
CA LEU A 34 9.01 20.86 6.80
C LEU A 34 9.21 20.65 8.30
N ALA A 35 8.78 19.51 8.85
CA ALA A 35 8.98 19.20 10.26
C ALA A 35 10.47 19.22 10.66
N LEU A 36 11.34 18.66 9.82
CA LEU A 36 12.79 18.70 10.01
C LEU A 36 13.35 20.13 9.96
N ALA A 37 12.92 20.93 8.99
CA ALA A 37 13.34 22.33 8.87
C ALA A 37 12.91 23.17 10.09
N GLN A 38 11.71 22.93 10.63
CA GLN A 38 11.23 23.60 11.85
C GLN A 38 12.02 23.17 13.09
N ILE A 39 12.46 21.91 13.19
CA ILE A 39 13.26 21.42 14.33
C ILE A 39 14.67 22.01 14.30
N LEU A 40 15.29 22.13 13.12
CA LEU A 40 16.64 22.69 12.95
C LEU A 40 16.67 24.21 13.17
N THR A 41 15.57 24.90 12.86
CA THR A 41 15.43 26.32 13.19
C THR A 41 15.05 26.47 14.67
N ILE A 42 16.07 26.53 15.53
CA ILE A 42 15.97 26.61 17.01
C ILE A 42 15.04 27.73 17.53
N GLY A 43 14.67 28.71 16.69
CA GLY A 43 13.74 29.81 17.01
C GLY A 43 12.34 29.74 16.37
N GLY A 44 11.94 28.62 15.77
CA GLY A 44 10.63 28.47 15.12
C GLY A 44 9.49 28.43 16.13
N ASN A 45 8.48 29.30 15.97
CA ASN A 45 7.28 29.34 16.82
C ASN A 45 6.74 27.94 17.15
N ILE A 46 6.72 27.58 18.45
CA ILE A 46 6.31 26.27 18.98
C ILE A 46 4.95 25.81 18.41
N GLU A 47 4.03 26.76 18.20
CA GLU A 47 2.71 26.50 17.62
C GLU A 47 2.77 25.90 16.20
N ARG A 48 3.69 26.39 15.36
CA ARG A 48 3.85 25.88 13.98
C ARG A 48 4.46 24.49 13.97
N ALA A 49 5.42 24.23 14.85
CA ALA A 49 6.02 22.92 15.01
C ALA A 49 4.97 21.90 15.47
N PHE A 50 4.15 22.25 16.47
CA PHE A 50 3.09 21.37 16.97
C PHE A 50 2.06 21.05 15.88
N ARG A 51 1.64 22.06 15.11
CA ARG A 51 0.70 21.87 13.98
C ARG A 51 1.31 20.98 12.88
N SER A 52 2.59 21.17 12.55
CA SER A 52 3.29 20.37 11.55
C SER A 52 3.40 18.91 11.98
N ILE A 53 3.78 18.66 13.24
CA ILE A 53 3.89 17.30 13.80
C ILE A 53 2.52 16.61 13.80
N GLY A 54 1.47 17.32 14.21
CA GLY A 54 0.10 16.80 14.20
C GLY A 54 -0.36 16.40 12.78
N PHE A 55 -0.07 17.23 11.79
CA PHE A 55 -0.39 16.92 10.38
C PHE A 55 0.39 15.70 9.89
N THR A 56 1.71 15.65 10.11
CA THR A 56 2.54 14.50 9.72
C THR A 56 2.07 13.21 10.38
N PHE A 57 1.68 13.26 11.65
CA PHE A 57 1.15 12.10 12.37
C PHE A 57 -0.19 11.62 11.80
N ALA A 58 -1.10 12.53 11.48
CA ALA A 58 -2.38 12.19 10.86
C ALA A 58 -2.18 11.50 9.50
N THR A 59 -1.32 12.05 8.65
CA THR A 59 -0.98 11.46 7.34
C THR A 59 -0.30 10.10 7.50
N MET A 60 0.56 9.93 8.51
CA MET A 60 1.19 8.65 8.83
C MET A 60 0.17 7.57 9.20
N VAL A 61 -0.83 7.91 10.03
CA VAL A 61 -1.93 6.99 10.38
C VAL A 61 -2.74 6.61 9.14
N TYR A 62 -3.04 7.57 8.27
CA TYR A 62 -3.77 7.30 7.03
C TYR A 62 -3.02 6.37 6.08
N LEU A 63 -1.71 6.60 5.89
CA LEU A 63 -0.84 5.72 5.12
C LEU A 63 -0.74 4.32 5.74
N PHE A 64 -0.69 4.22 7.07
CA PHE A 64 -0.68 2.94 7.77
C PHE A 64 -1.96 2.14 7.50
N ILE A 65 -3.13 2.77 7.64
CA ILE A 65 -4.43 2.13 7.37
C ILE A 65 -4.50 1.67 5.92
N SER A 66 -4.08 2.51 4.98
CA SER A 66 -4.06 2.18 3.55
C SER A 66 -3.15 0.98 3.25
N ASN A 67 -1.94 0.95 3.82
CA ASN A 67 -1.01 -0.18 3.65
C ASN A 67 -1.53 -1.47 4.31
N TYR A 68 -2.18 -1.36 5.48
CA TYR A 68 -2.80 -2.50 6.16
C TYR A 68 -3.96 -3.10 5.36
N MET A 69 -4.84 -2.25 4.82
CA MET A 69 -5.95 -2.71 3.97
C MET A 69 -5.44 -3.37 2.70
N GLY A 70 -4.42 -2.79 2.05
CA GLY A 70 -3.78 -3.38 0.87
C GLY A 70 -3.23 -4.77 1.15
N GLN A 71 -2.49 -4.94 2.25
CA GLN A 71 -1.95 -6.24 2.65
C GLN A 71 -3.07 -7.26 2.94
N LYS A 72 -4.12 -6.86 3.65
CA LYS A 72 -5.26 -7.75 3.95
C LYS A 72 -5.96 -8.26 2.69
N ILE A 73 -6.07 -7.42 1.65
CA ILE A 73 -6.62 -7.81 0.35
C ILE A 73 -5.71 -8.82 -0.34
N THR A 74 -4.39 -8.57 -0.34
CA THR A 74 -3.40 -9.50 -0.91
C THR A 74 -3.41 -10.86 -0.20
N ASP A 75 -3.47 -10.89 1.12
CA ASP A 75 -3.53 -12.13 1.90
C ASP A 75 -4.84 -12.90 1.65
N LYS A 76 -5.98 -12.19 1.59
CA LYS A 76 -7.29 -12.81 1.33
C LYS A 76 -7.35 -13.43 -0.05
N THR A 77 -6.83 -12.73 -1.06
CA THR A 77 -6.80 -13.22 -2.45
C THR A 77 -5.85 -14.39 -2.62
N SER A 78 -4.70 -14.39 -1.91
CA SER A 78 -3.78 -15.53 -1.85
C SER A 78 -4.44 -16.78 -1.22
N ASN A 79 -5.18 -16.62 -0.11
CA ASN A 79 -5.87 -17.75 0.51
C ASN A 79 -6.99 -18.31 -0.40
N ILE A 80 -7.74 -17.42 -1.08
CA ILE A 80 -8.73 -17.85 -2.08
C ILE A 80 -8.06 -18.60 -3.23
N CYS A 81 -6.86 -18.16 -3.68
CA CYS A 81 -6.06 -18.88 -4.67
C CYS A 81 -5.80 -20.32 -4.26
N GLU A 82 -5.25 -20.50 -3.07
CA GLU A 82 -4.86 -21.79 -2.55
C GLU A 82 -6.07 -22.74 -2.41
N ARG A 83 -7.20 -22.22 -1.92
CA ARG A 83 -8.44 -23.00 -1.81
C ARG A 83 -9.01 -23.40 -3.16
N VAL A 84 -8.93 -22.53 -4.16
CA VAL A 84 -9.39 -22.84 -5.52
C VAL A 84 -8.47 -23.86 -6.18
N TYR A 85 -7.16 -23.75 -5.97
CA TYR A 85 -6.18 -24.72 -6.44
C TYR A 85 -6.41 -26.12 -5.86
N ASN A 86 -6.74 -26.20 -4.57
CA ASN A 86 -7.06 -27.45 -3.88
C ASN A 86 -8.51 -27.94 -4.08
N SER A 87 -9.36 -27.18 -4.80
CA SER A 87 -10.73 -27.58 -5.09
C SER A 87 -10.80 -28.59 -6.24
N ILE A 88 -11.98 -29.20 -6.45
CA ILE A 88 -12.22 -30.22 -7.49
C ILE A 88 -12.40 -29.57 -8.88
N TRP A 89 -11.59 -28.57 -9.22
CA TRP A 89 -11.66 -27.85 -10.50
C TRP A 89 -11.43 -28.79 -11.71
N TYR A 90 -10.80 -29.94 -11.47
CA TYR A 90 -10.57 -31.00 -12.46
C TYR A 90 -11.83 -31.82 -12.82
N ASP A 91 -12.97 -31.61 -12.15
CA ASP A 91 -14.25 -32.23 -12.50
C ASP A 91 -15.17 -31.28 -13.32
N ALA A 92 -14.74 -30.02 -13.50
CA ALA A 92 -15.47 -29.05 -14.30
C ALA A 92 -15.34 -29.31 -15.81
N VAL A 93 -16.27 -28.79 -16.60
CA VAL A 93 -16.25 -28.88 -18.08
C VAL A 93 -14.92 -28.34 -18.63
N VAL A 94 -14.35 -29.01 -19.64
CA VAL A 94 -13.01 -28.73 -20.20
C VAL A 94 -12.81 -27.27 -20.64
N SER A 95 -13.87 -26.56 -21.07
CA SER A 95 -13.77 -25.13 -21.40
C SER A 95 -13.60 -24.25 -20.15
N GLU A 96 -14.32 -24.54 -19.07
CA GLU A 96 -14.22 -23.87 -17.77
C GLU A 96 -12.86 -24.14 -17.13
N GLN A 97 -12.33 -25.37 -17.25
CA GLN A 97 -10.99 -25.72 -16.75
C GLN A 97 -9.88 -24.92 -17.41
N LYS A 98 -9.86 -24.86 -18.74
CA LYS A 98 -8.83 -24.10 -19.47
C LYS A 98 -8.89 -22.62 -19.11
N LEU A 99 -10.10 -22.08 -18.94
CA LEU A 99 -10.31 -20.68 -18.58
C LEU A 99 -9.88 -20.40 -17.13
N LEU A 100 -10.21 -21.29 -16.18
CA LEU A 100 -9.73 -21.23 -14.80
C LEU A 100 -8.21 -21.32 -14.72
N LEU A 101 -7.59 -22.26 -15.43
CA LEU A 101 -6.14 -22.45 -15.44
C LEU A 101 -5.42 -21.25 -16.06
N LEU A 102 -6.00 -20.63 -17.10
CA LEU A 102 -5.46 -19.42 -17.71
C LEU A 102 -5.58 -18.20 -16.78
N ILE A 103 -6.70 -18.07 -16.05
CA ILE A 103 -6.86 -17.06 -14.99
C ILE A 103 -5.86 -17.34 -13.85
N MET A 104 -5.66 -18.60 -13.46
CA MET A 104 -4.66 -18.99 -12.45
C MET A 104 -3.26 -18.60 -12.86
N LYS A 105 -2.89 -18.89 -14.10
CA LYS A 105 -1.58 -18.56 -14.63
C LYS A 105 -1.36 -17.05 -14.85
N ARG A 106 -2.42 -16.28 -15.14
CA ARG A 106 -2.32 -14.85 -15.53
C ARG A 106 -2.65 -13.86 -14.40
N ARG A 107 -3.46 -14.25 -13.42
CA ARG A 107 -4.08 -13.36 -12.41
C ARG A 107 -4.11 -13.92 -10.97
N PHE A 108 -3.72 -15.18 -10.72
CA PHE A 108 -3.66 -15.76 -9.36
C PHE A 108 -2.26 -15.73 -8.72
N TYR A 109 -1.28 -15.04 -9.30
CA TYR A 109 -0.23 -14.49 -8.44
C TYR A 109 -0.94 -13.61 -7.41
N PRO A 110 -0.60 -13.68 -6.11
CA PRO A 110 -1.29 -12.93 -5.05
C PRO A 110 -1.54 -11.52 -5.56
N LEU A 111 -2.79 -11.05 -5.48
CA LEU A 111 -3.16 -9.76 -6.06
C LEU A 111 -2.47 -8.69 -5.23
N VAL A 112 -1.23 -8.37 -5.63
CA VAL A 112 -0.40 -7.38 -4.99
C VAL A 112 -0.94 -6.05 -5.45
N LEU A 113 -1.67 -5.38 -4.56
CA LEU A 113 -2.08 -4.01 -4.79
C LEU A 113 -0.80 -3.17 -4.94
N THR A 114 -0.58 -2.69 -6.16
CA THR A 114 0.64 -1.96 -6.46
C THR A 114 0.23 -0.55 -6.86
N ALA A 115 0.48 0.43 -6.00
CA ALA A 115 0.26 1.83 -6.37
C ALA A 115 1.10 2.15 -7.61
N CYS A 116 0.41 2.37 -8.74
CA CYS A 116 1.00 2.69 -10.04
C CYS A 116 2.09 1.70 -10.52
N LYS A 117 2.06 0.42 -10.10
CA LYS A 117 3.15 -0.57 -10.35
C LYS A 117 4.55 -0.19 -9.81
N LEU A 118 4.68 0.94 -9.12
CA LEU A 118 5.95 1.47 -8.61
C LEU A 118 6.13 1.18 -7.11
N TYR A 119 5.03 1.12 -6.37
CA TYR A 119 5.05 0.88 -4.93
C TYR A 119 4.09 -0.23 -4.55
N VAL A 120 4.63 -1.33 -4.03
CA VAL A 120 3.82 -2.42 -3.47
C VAL A 120 3.24 -1.95 -2.15
N ILE A 121 1.92 -1.90 -2.06
CA ILE A 121 1.19 -1.51 -0.86
C ILE A 121 1.32 -2.66 0.14
N SER A 122 2.37 -2.61 0.96
CA SER A 122 2.63 -3.59 2.02
C SER A 122 3.10 -2.89 3.28
N LEU A 123 2.76 -3.46 4.43
CA LEU A 123 3.25 -2.98 5.73
C LEU A 123 4.78 -3.07 5.82
N GLN A 124 5.38 -4.04 5.13
CA GLN A 124 6.82 -4.24 5.08
C GLN A 124 7.53 -3.07 4.39
N ASN A 125 7.03 -2.62 3.24
CA ASN A 125 7.56 -1.45 2.54
C ASN A 125 7.35 -0.17 3.34
N PHE A 126 6.18 -0.02 3.99
CA PHE A 126 5.92 1.11 4.86
C PHE A 126 6.91 1.17 6.03
N GLY A 127 7.22 0.03 6.64
CA GLY A 127 8.25 -0.07 7.69
C GLY A 127 9.64 0.33 7.21
N MET A 128 10.03 -0.08 6.00
CA MET A 128 11.31 0.33 5.41
C MET A 128 11.39 1.85 5.20
N ILE A 129 10.31 2.47 4.72
CA ILE A 129 10.24 3.93 4.52
C ILE A 129 10.36 4.69 5.84
N LEU A 130 9.71 4.20 6.90
CA LEU A 130 9.85 4.81 8.22
C LEU A 130 11.27 4.68 8.77
N GLN A 131 11.90 3.51 8.59
CA GLN A 131 13.29 3.31 9.00
C GLN A 131 14.26 4.24 8.26
N THR A 132 14.12 4.39 6.94
CA THR A 132 14.98 5.30 6.17
C THR A 132 14.74 6.75 6.55
N ALA A 133 13.48 7.15 6.79
CA ALA A 133 13.15 8.48 7.27
C ALA A 133 13.78 8.77 8.64
N MET A 134 13.68 7.84 9.61
CA MET A 134 14.32 7.99 10.92
C MET A 134 15.84 8.06 10.82
N SER A 135 16.47 7.21 10.00
CA SER A 135 17.91 7.25 9.75
C SER A 135 18.35 8.59 9.17
N TYR A 136 17.59 9.14 8.21
CA TYR A 136 17.86 10.46 7.65
C TYR A 136 17.72 11.58 8.69
N CYS A 137 16.69 11.51 9.54
CA CYS A 137 16.51 12.47 10.64
C CYS A 137 17.68 12.41 11.64
N MET A 138 18.14 11.21 11.99
CA MET A 138 19.27 11.01 12.90
C MET A 138 20.57 11.56 12.33
N PHE A 139 20.84 11.29 11.05
CA PHE A 139 22.01 11.82 10.35
C PHE A 139 22.02 13.35 10.33
N MET A 140 20.91 13.97 9.92
CA MET A 140 20.77 15.43 9.86
C MET A 140 20.93 16.12 11.22
N ARG A 141 20.53 15.46 12.31
CA ARG A 141 20.71 15.97 13.69
C ARG A 141 22.16 15.90 14.17
N GLN A 142 22.98 15.03 13.57
CA GLN A 142 24.35 14.76 14.01
C GLN A 142 25.38 15.70 13.34
N THR A 143 25.06 16.25 12.16
CA THR A 143 25.73 17.40 11.52
C THR A 143 25.33 18.72 12.15
#